data_AF-D8SUV9-F1
#
_entry.id   AF-D8SUV9-F1
#
_cell.length_a   1.000
_cell.length_b   1.000
_cell.length_c   1.000
_cell.angle_alpha   90.00
_cell.angle_beta   90.00
_cell.angle_gamma   90.00
#
_symmetry.space_group_name_H-M   'P 1'
#
loop_
_entity.id
_entity.type
_entity.pdbx_description
1 polymer ?
#
loop_
_entity_poly.entity_id
_entity_poly.type
_entity_poly.pdbx_seq_one_letter_code
_entity_poly.pdbx_strand_id
1 'polypeptide(L)'
;KALLALCLSKDNRVAAVKAGVVASLLELLTEAKGVTSERMLATLELLSTTLEGRAAILRHALAIPLLLSMILRVSDRGTEYAAGVLCSVICTETSTPLDSNEEALEMAFQARASTSLLLLLQSHCTQRARRKAVKLLKVLHSYG
;
A
#
# COMPACT_ATOMS: atom_id res chain seq x y z
N LYS A 1 1.43 -13.11 -13.58
CA LYS A 1 2.63 -13.82 -13.07
C LYS A 1 3.92 -13.15 -13.54
N ALA A 2 4.10 -12.89 -14.84
CA ALA A 2 5.31 -12.25 -15.37
C ALA A 2 5.64 -10.89 -14.75
N LEU A 3 4.63 -10.02 -14.56
CA LEU A 3 4.84 -8.67 -14.03
C LEU A 3 5.51 -8.63 -12.64
N LEU A 4 5.04 -9.45 -11.70
CA LEU A 4 5.64 -9.56 -10.37
C LEU A 4 7.12 -9.96 -10.46
N ALA A 5 7.43 -10.97 -11.28
CA ALA A 5 8.79 -11.46 -11.47
C ALA A 5 9.71 -10.37 -12.07
N LEU A 6 9.22 -9.62 -13.06
CA LEU A 6 9.96 -8.50 -13.65
C LEU A 6 10.27 -7.41 -12.60
N CYS A 7 9.30 -7.07 -11.74
CA CYS A 7 9.46 -6.02 -10.72
C CYS A 7 10.36 -6.43 -9.54
N LEU A 8 10.82 -7.69 -9.46
CA LEU A 8 11.83 -8.08 -8.48
C LEU A 8 13.14 -7.33 -8.73
N SER A 9 13.51 -7.11 -10.00
CA SER A 9 14.61 -6.22 -10.37
C SER A 9 14.23 -4.76 -10.10
N LYS A 10 15.11 -4.00 -9.44
CA LYS A 10 14.88 -2.59 -9.11
C LYS A 10 14.74 -1.72 -10.36
N ASP A 11 15.53 -1.99 -11.39
CA ASP A 11 15.55 -1.20 -12.63
C ASP A 11 14.20 -1.28 -13.36
N ASN A 12 13.57 -2.45 -13.29
CA ASN A 12 12.26 -2.69 -13.91
C ASN A 12 11.11 -1.98 -13.17
N ARG A 13 11.29 -1.60 -11.90
CA ARG A 13 10.21 -0.96 -11.11
C ARG A 13 9.89 0.42 -11.67
N VAL A 14 10.90 1.25 -11.89
CA VAL A 14 10.70 2.60 -12.44
C VAL A 14 10.14 2.52 -13.86
N ALA A 15 10.63 1.59 -14.69
CA ALA A 15 10.08 1.36 -16.03
C ALA A 15 8.59 0.93 -15.97
N ALA A 16 8.22 0.03 -15.07
CA ALA A 16 6.84 -0.39 -14.86
C ALA A 16 5.94 0.78 -14.41
N VAL A 17 6.41 1.61 -13.48
CA VAL A 17 5.66 2.81 -13.04
C VAL A 17 5.44 3.76 -14.21
N LYS A 18 6.47 4.06 -15.00
CA LYS A 18 6.37 4.91 -16.21
C LYS A 18 5.43 4.33 -17.26
N ALA A 19 5.30 3.01 -17.33
CA ALA A 19 4.36 2.32 -18.20
C ALA A 19 2.92 2.30 -17.67
N GLY A 20 2.61 2.99 -16.57
CA GLY A 20 1.25 3.10 -16.02
C GLY A 20 0.79 1.89 -15.20
N VAL A 21 1.69 0.96 -14.87
CA VAL A 21 1.34 -0.30 -14.20
C VAL A 21 0.63 -0.06 -12.86
N VAL A 22 1.01 0.97 -12.11
CA VAL A 22 0.41 1.26 -10.80
C VAL A 22 -1.09 1.52 -10.92
N ALA A 23 -1.52 2.39 -11.83
CA ALA A 23 -2.92 2.74 -12.03
C ALA A 23 -3.73 1.51 -12.46
N SER A 24 -3.24 0.77 -13.47
CA SER A 24 -3.91 -0.44 -13.95
C SER A 24 -4.04 -1.51 -12.86
N LEU A 25 -3.02 -1.66 -11.99
CA LEU A 25 -3.11 -2.59 -10.87
C LEU A 25 -4.16 -2.15 -9.85
N LEU A 26 -4.27 -0.87 -9.52
CA LEU A 26 -5.27 -0.37 -8.58
C LEU A 26 -6.70 -0.54 -9.11
N GLU A 27 -6.94 -0.23 -10.39
CA GLU A 27 -8.24 -0.41 -11.03
C GLU A 27 -8.68 -1.88 -11.01
N LEU A 28 -7.79 -2.78 -11.47
CA LEU A 28 -8.07 -4.21 -11.56
C LEU A 28 -8.16 -4.91 -10.19
N LEU A 29 -7.58 -4.32 -9.13
CA LEU A 29 -7.55 -4.93 -7.81
C LEU A 29 -8.95 -5.05 -7.19
N THR A 30 -9.89 -4.20 -7.63
CA THR A 30 -11.29 -4.21 -7.19
C THR A 30 -12.03 -5.50 -7.59
N GLU A 31 -11.63 -6.11 -8.70
CA GLU A 31 -12.24 -7.32 -9.26
C GLU A 31 -11.44 -8.59 -8.96
N ALA A 32 -10.14 -8.43 -8.68
CA ALA A 32 -9.23 -9.54 -8.44
C ALA A 32 -9.57 -10.29 -7.13
N LYS A 33 -9.41 -11.62 -7.14
CA LYS A 33 -9.57 -12.49 -5.96
C LYS A 33 -8.38 -13.42 -5.74
N GLY A 34 -8.22 -13.86 -4.48
CA GLY A 34 -7.26 -14.88 -4.07
C GLY A 34 -5.81 -14.57 -4.47
N VAL A 35 -5.15 -15.55 -5.09
CA VAL A 35 -3.73 -15.47 -5.46
C VAL A 35 -3.45 -14.36 -6.48
N THR A 36 -4.45 -13.96 -7.28
CA THR A 36 -4.28 -12.85 -8.23
C THR A 36 -4.14 -11.53 -7.49
N SER A 37 -5.04 -11.23 -6.54
CA SER A 37 -4.94 -10.03 -5.70
C SER A 37 -3.66 -10.01 -4.88
N GLU A 38 -3.25 -11.17 -4.33
CA GLU A 38 -1.99 -11.29 -3.58
C GLU A 38 -0.78 -10.88 -4.45
N ARG A 39 -0.71 -11.36 -5.69
CA ARG A 39 0.38 -11.00 -6.61
C ARG A 39 0.35 -9.53 -7.04
N MET A 40 -0.84 -8.97 -7.22
CA MET A 40 -0.99 -7.55 -7.55
C MET A 40 -0.54 -6.67 -6.39
N LEU A 41 -0.93 -7.01 -5.16
CA LEU A 41 -0.48 -6.34 -3.94
C LEU A 41 1.03 -6.48 -3.73
N ALA A 42 1.59 -7.67 -3.97
CA ALA A 42 3.04 -7.88 -3.92
C ALA A 42 3.77 -7.01 -4.95
N THR A 43 3.21 -6.86 -6.15
CA THR A 43 3.77 -6.00 -7.19
C THR A 43 3.69 -4.53 -6.77
N LEU A 44 2.55 -4.08 -6.27
CA LEU A 44 2.38 -2.72 -5.73
C LEU A 44 3.35 -2.43 -4.59
N GLU A 45 3.61 -3.39 -3.68
CA GLU A 45 4.60 -3.22 -2.60
C GLU A 45 6.02 -3.06 -3.15
N LEU A 46 6.38 -3.80 -4.19
CA LEU A 46 7.67 -3.60 -4.86
C LEU A 46 7.75 -2.22 -5.51
N LEU A 47 6.71 -1.78 -6.22
CA LEU A 47 6.71 -0.48 -6.89
C LEU A 47 6.76 0.68 -5.89
N SER A 48 6.08 0.57 -4.74
CA SER A 48 6.08 1.60 -3.69
C SER A 48 7.46 1.80 -3.04
N THR A 49 8.43 0.92 -3.28
CA THR A 49 9.82 1.14 -2.82
C THR A 49 10.55 2.25 -3.61
N THR A 50 9.99 2.73 -4.71
CA THR A 50 10.51 3.84 -5.53
C THR A 50 9.72 5.13 -5.24
N LEU A 51 10.35 6.30 -5.42
CA LEU A 51 9.66 7.58 -5.24
C LEU A 51 8.54 7.75 -6.26
N GLU A 52 8.80 7.37 -7.51
CA GLU A 52 7.85 7.42 -8.61
C GLU A 52 6.65 6.52 -8.34
N GLY A 53 6.88 5.31 -7.81
CA GLY A 53 5.81 4.38 -7.46
C GLY A 53 4.92 4.91 -6.33
N ARG A 54 5.50 5.54 -5.31
CA ARG A 54 4.70 6.19 -4.24
C ARG A 54 3.84 7.32 -4.79
N ALA A 55 4.45 8.21 -5.57
CA ALA A 55 3.74 9.30 -6.21
C ALA A 55 2.61 8.80 -7.12
N ALA A 56 2.85 7.75 -7.91
CA ALA A 56 1.84 7.14 -8.77
C ALA A 56 0.68 6.52 -7.97
N ILE A 57 0.96 5.92 -6.80
CA ILE A 57 -0.09 5.39 -5.92
C ILE A 57 -0.93 6.54 -5.34
N LEU A 58 -0.30 7.60 -4.84
CA LEU A 58 -1.00 8.73 -4.22
C LEU A 58 -1.80 9.56 -5.22
N ARG A 59 -1.40 9.59 -6.49
CA ARG A 59 -2.20 10.21 -7.57
C ARG A 59 -3.55 9.54 -7.80
N HIS A 60 -3.71 8.29 -7.37
CA HIS A 60 -4.98 7.59 -7.49
C HIS A 60 -5.84 7.86 -6.25
N ALA A 61 -6.89 8.67 -6.42
CA ALA A 61 -7.72 9.21 -5.33
C ALA A 61 -8.29 8.15 -4.35
N LEU A 62 -8.51 6.92 -4.81
CA LEU A 62 -9.04 5.83 -3.99
C LEU A 62 -7.98 4.81 -3.53
N ALA A 63 -6.69 5.08 -3.72
CA ALA A 63 -5.65 4.10 -3.46
C ALA A 63 -5.62 3.65 -1.99
N ILE A 64 -5.62 4.61 -1.05
CA ILE A 64 -5.58 4.29 0.38
C ILE A 64 -6.85 3.55 0.85
N PRO A 65 -8.08 4.04 0.57
CA PRO A 65 -9.30 3.29 0.87
C PRO A 65 -9.31 1.88 0.28
N LEU A 66 -8.89 1.74 -0.98
CA LEU A 66 -8.82 0.45 -1.66
C LEU A 66 -7.86 -0.50 -0.96
N LEU A 67 -6.63 -0.07 -0.68
CA LEU A 67 -5.62 -0.88 0.00
C LEU A 67 -6.06 -1.28 1.42
N LEU A 68 -6.73 -0.36 2.15
CA LEU A 68 -7.33 -0.67 3.46
C LEU A 68 -8.43 -1.74 3.33
N SER A 69 -9.23 -1.71 2.26
CA SER A 69 -10.25 -2.73 2.01
C SER A 69 -9.67 -4.12 1.70
N MET A 70 -8.39 -4.20 1.32
CA MET A 70 -7.69 -5.47 1.08
C MET A 70 -7.14 -6.12 2.36
N ILE A 71 -7.00 -5.36 3.45
CA ILE A 71 -6.55 -5.86 4.76
C ILE A 71 -7.53 -6.93 5.24
N LEU A 72 -7.03 -8.11 5.61
CA LEU A 72 -7.81 -9.29 6.05
C LEU A 72 -8.79 -9.87 5.00
N ARG A 73 -8.83 -9.35 3.77
CA ARG A 73 -9.76 -9.80 2.72
C ARG A 73 -9.16 -10.82 1.74
N VAL A 74 -7.83 -10.89 1.63
CA VAL A 74 -7.15 -11.69 0.60
C VAL A 74 -6.55 -12.97 1.16
N SER A 75 -5.44 -12.83 1.88
CA SER A 75 -4.66 -13.87 2.53
C SER A 75 -3.76 -13.19 3.56
N ASP A 76 -3.06 -13.96 4.40
CA ASP A 76 -2.07 -13.38 5.33
C ASP A 76 -0.99 -12.61 4.59
N ARG A 77 -0.49 -13.17 3.48
CA ARG A 77 0.49 -12.52 2.60
C ARG A 77 -0.09 -11.30 1.90
N GLY A 78 -1.31 -11.39 1.37
CA GLY A 78 -2.00 -10.26 0.76
C GLY A 78 -2.16 -9.11 1.75
N THR A 79 -2.50 -9.41 3.00
CA THR A 79 -2.60 -8.43 4.08
C THR A 79 -1.25 -7.80 4.41
N GLU A 80 -0.18 -8.61 4.49
CA GLU A 80 1.18 -8.08 4.64
C GLU A 80 1.57 -7.12 3.52
N TYR A 81 1.27 -7.48 2.27
CA TYR A 81 1.58 -6.68 1.09
C TYR A 81 0.78 -5.37 1.10
N ALA A 82 -0.53 -5.41 1.33
CA ALA A 82 -1.37 -4.22 1.44
C ALA A 82 -0.89 -3.28 2.55
N ALA A 83 -0.62 -3.82 3.75
CA ALA A 83 -0.04 -3.04 4.85
C ALA A 83 1.35 -2.49 4.51
N GLY A 84 2.11 -3.18 3.67
CA GLY A 84 3.42 -2.73 3.20
C GLY A 84 3.34 -1.53 2.27
N VAL A 85 2.41 -1.57 1.31
CA VAL A 85 2.13 -0.44 0.43
C VAL A 85 1.70 0.77 1.25
N LEU A 86 0.71 0.61 2.13
CA LEU A 86 0.22 1.66 3.02
C LEU A 86 1.35 2.26 3.86
N CYS A 87 2.16 1.42 4.50
CA CYS A 87 3.30 1.88 5.29
C CYS A 87 4.34 2.63 4.44
N SER A 88 4.53 2.20 3.18
CA SER A 88 5.46 2.86 2.28
C SER A 88 4.99 4.22 1.77
N VAL A 89 3.69 4.49 1.73
CA VAL A 89 3.15 5.78 1.24
C VAL A 89 2.78 6.74 2.39
N ILE A 90 2.48 6.22 3.59
CA ILE A 90 2.08 7.02 4.76
C ILE A 90 3.26 7.27 5.72
N CYS A 91 4.18 6.32 5.88
CA CYS A 91 5.27 6.44 6.87
C CYS A 91 6.58 6.96 6.26
N THR A 92 6.52 7.81 5.24
CA THR A 92 7.72 8.34 4.58
C THR A 92 8.33 9.48 5.38
N GLU A 93 9.58 9.30 5.82
CA GLU A 93 10.37 10.30 6.56
C GLU A 93 11.05 11.33 5.62
N THR A 94 10.69 11.35 4.33
CA THR A 94 11.45 12.08 3.32
C THR A 94 11.07 13.56 3.22
N SER A 95 12.11 14.39 3.29
CA SER A 95 12.20 15.83 3.11
C SER A 95 11.92 16.32 1.67
N THR A 96 10.76 15.96 1.11
CA THR A 96 10.28 16.45 -0.20
C THR A 96 8.76 16.59 -0.16
N PRO A 97 8.19 17.55 -0.92
CA PRO A 97 7.32 18.62 -0.41
C PRO A 97 6.20 18.13 0.52
N LEU A 98 5.93 18.92 1.57
CA LEU A 98 4.97 18.64 2.64
C LEU A 98 3.58 18.18 2.15
N ASP A 99 3.15 18.63 0.96
CA ASP A 99 1.80 18.42 0.42
C ASP A 99 1.44 16.94 0.22
N SER A 100 2.33 16.11 -0.33
CA SER A 100 1.97 14.73 -0.69
C SER A 100 1.84 13.79 0.51
N ASN A 101 2.54 14.08 1.61
CA ASN A 101 2.43 13.29 2.84
C ASN A 101 1.19 13.68 3.64
N GLU A 102 0.87 14.98 3.66
CA GLU A 102 -0.36 15.49 4.28
C GLU A 102 -1.60 14.94 3.55
N GLU A 103 -1.61 14.95 2.21
CA GLU A 103 -2.66 14.32 1.41
C GLU A 103 -2.83 12.82 1.72
N ALA A 104 -1.73 12.09 1.88
CA ALA A 104 -1.76 10.66 2.24
C ALA A 104 -2.36 10.44 3.64
N LEU A 105 -2.01 11.29 4.61
CA LEU A 105 -2.53 11.22 5.96
C LEU A 105 -4.01 11.60 6.02
N GLU A 106 -4.41 12.63 5.29
CA GLU A 106 -5.81 13.06 5.17
C GLU A 106 -6.67 11.96 4.54
N MET A 107 -6.23 11.37 3.43
CA MET A 107 -6.90 10.23 2.81
C MET A 107 -7.01 9.03 3.78
N ALA A 108 -5.97 8.75 4.56
CA ALA A 108 -5.99 7.68 5.55
C ALA A 108 -6.94 7.97 6.72
N PHE A 109 -7.01 9.23 7.16
CA PHE A 109 -7.93 9.68 8.20
C PHE A 109 -9.39 9.54 7.74
N GLN A 110 -9.72 10.09 6.57
CA GLN A 110 -11.05 9.98 5.97
C GLN A 110 -11.47 8.53 5.72
N ALA A 111 -10.52 7.67 5.34
CA ALA A 111 -10.75 6.24 5.13
C ALA A 111 -10.84 5.43 6.44
N ARG A 112 -10.77 6.08 7.61
CA ARG A 112 -10.81 5.43 8.94
C ARG A 112 -9.73 4.36 9.10
N ALA A 113 -8.52 4.64 8.59
CA ALA A 113 -7.40 3.69 8.58
C ALA A 113 -7.13 3.08 9.95
N SER A 114 -7.23 3.88 11.03
CA SER A 114 -7.02 3.41 12.40
C SER A 114 -7.91 2.22 12.78
N THR A 115 -9.18 2.23 12.38
CA THR A 115 -10.10 1.12 12.67
C THR A 115 -9.67 -0.17 11.97
N SER A 116 -9.36 -0.11 10.67
CA SER A 116 -8.90 -1.28 9.90
C SER A 116 -7.58 -1.85 10.45
N LEU A 117 -6.66 -0.96 10.86
CA LEU A 117 -5.37 -1.36 11.42
C LEU A 117 -5.50 -1.95 12.84
N LEU A 118 -6.41 -1.46 13.67
CA LEU A 118 -6.71 -2.06 14.97
C LEU A 118 -7.32 -3.45 14.83
N LEU A 119 -8.25 -3.64 13.88
CA LEU A 119 -8.80 -4.96 13.54
C LEU A 119 -7.70 -5.92 13.08
N LEU A 120 -6.75 -5.44 12.26
CA LEU A 120 -5.57 -6.21 11.87
C LEU A 120 -4.73 -6.64 13.08
N LEU A 121 -4.55 -5.79 14.09
CA LEU A 121 -3.80 -6.15 15.30
C LEU A 121 -4.51 -7.18 16.18
N GLN A 122 -5.84 -7.19 16.15
CA GLN A 122 -6.69 -8.12 16.90
C GLN A 122 -6.84 -9.48 16.22
N SER A 123 -6.57 -9.58 14.92
CA SER A 123 -6.62 -10.84 14.20
C SER A 123 -5.34 -11.68 14.39
N HIS A 124 -5.38 -12.94 13.96
CA HIS A 124 -4.22 -13.82 13.85
C HIS A 124 -3.34 -13.46 12.65
N CYS A 125 -2.93 -12.19 12.54
CA CYS A 125 -2.03 -11.74 11.48
C CYS A 125 -0.57 -12.10 11.76
N THR A 126 0.25 -12.03 10.71
CA THR A 126 1.67 -12.31 10.82
C THR A 126 2.42 -11.22 11.59
N GLN A 127 3.60 -11.56 12.10
CA GLN A 127 4.46 -10.60 12.79
C GLN A 127 4.83 -9.39 11.89
N ARG A 128 4.98 -9.60 10.58
CA ARG A 128 5.32 -8.54 9.64
C ARG A 128 4.16 -7.59 9.41
N ALA A 129 2.94 -8.11 9.25
CA ALA A 129 1.73 -7.29 9.15
C ALA A 129 1.53 -6.47 10.44
N ARG A 130 1.67 -7.11 11.60
CA ARG A 130 1.58 -6.46 12.92
C ARG A 130 2.56 -5.29 13.07
N ARG A 131 3.84 -5.48 12.74
CA ARG A 131 4.86 -4.41 12.83
C ARG A 131 4.51 -3.21 11.95
N LYS A 132 4.06 -3.43 10.72
CA LYS A 132 3.64 -2.36 9.80
C LYS A 132 2.41 -1.62 10.32
N ALA A 133 1.41 -2.35 10.82
CA ALA A 133 0.20 -1.76 11.39
C ALA A 133 0.50 -0.87 12.61
N VAL A 134 1.38 -1.33 13.52
CA VAL A 134 1.84 -0.51 14.65
C VAL A 134 2.56 0.76 14.17
N LYS A 135 3.43 0.67 13.15
CA LYS A 135 4.10 1.86 12.61
C LYS A 135 3.09 2.86 12.02
N LEU A 136 2.14 2.38 11.22
CA LEU A 136 1.09 3.19 10.64
C LEU A 136 0.24 3.90 11.71
N LEU A 137 -0.19 3.17 12.73
CA LEU A 137 -0.99 3.73 13.82
C LEU A 137 -0.25 4.83 14.60
N LYS A 138 1.07 4.69 14.79
CA LYS A 138 1.88 5.74 15.43
C LYS A 138 1.87 7.04 14.62
N VAL A 139 2.03 6.96 13.29
CA VAL A 139 2.02 8.14 12.42
C VAL A 139 0.62 8.76 12.36
N LEU A 140 -0.44 7.94 12.25
CA LEU A 140 -1.82 8.44 12.22
C LEU A 140 -2.22 9.11 13.53
N HIS A 141 -1.75 8.60 14.68
CA HIS A 141 -2.00 9.22 15.98
C HIS A 141 -1.21 10.52 16.18
N SER A 142 -0.08 10.73 15.50
CA SER A 142 0.62 12.02 15.56
C SER A 142 0.00 13.10 14.67
N TYR A 143 -0.89 12.73 13.74
CA TYR A 143 -1.51 13.64 12.78
C TYR A 143 -2.80 14.29 13.30
N GLY A 144 -3.66 13.52 13.99
CA GLY A 144 -4.93 14.00 14.58
C GLY A 144 -4.85 14.14 16.09
#